data_AF-A0A2P2BNU9-F1
#
_entry.id   AF-A0A2P2BNU9-F1
#
_cell.length_a   1.000
_cell.length_b   1.000
_cell.length_c   1.000
_cell.angle_alpha   90.00
_cell.angle_beta   90.00
_cell.angle_gamma   90.00
#
_symmetry.space_group_name_H-M   'P 1'
#
loop_
_entity.id
_entity.type
_entity.pdbx_description
1 polymer ?
#
loop_
_entity_poly.entity_id
_entity_poly.type
_entity_poly.pdbx_seq_one_letter_code
_entity_poly.pdbx_strand_id
1 'polypeptide(L)'
;MSILNSIFVLGGMGLIFGAILAYASKKFYVEVDERVEKILSILPGANCGGCGFPGCGGLANAIVEGNAPVNGCPVGGSDCSLKIGEIMGISSQEGEKEVAKVICKGRCDVAKDKYTYEGIYDCRSAATLNSGAKLCKYGCLGLGTCKDYCKFGAISIIDGLAVIDEEKCVMCGKCIEVCPKGIISKKPAKQEIVVECNSKDFGKEVKEKCSAGCIGCGICAKACKFDAIEFENKIAKVNYDKCVGCMVCVEKCPTKVIQGSLENRKKVMIEESLCIGCTICKKQCKFDAIEGELKGKHKVDKEKCVGCHLCLEKCPKKAIKTI
;
A
#
# COMPACT_ATOMS: atom_id res chain seq x y z
N MET A 1 59.61 -5.64 48.56
CA MET A 1 59.74 -5.40 47.10
C MET A 1 58.50 -5.83 46.31
N SER A 2 57.94 -7.02 46.52
CA SER A 2 56.93 -7.60 45.62
C SER A 2 55.63 -6.82 45.48
N ILE A 3 55.10 -6.22 46.55
CA ILE A 3 53.86 -5.43 46.51
C ILE A 3 54.04 -4.14 45.67
N LEU A 4 55.19 -3.48 45.83
CA LEU A 4 55.51 -2.25 45.10
C LEU A 4 55.64 -2.52 43.59
N ASN A 5 56.25 -3.66 43.22
CA ASN A 5 56.34 -4.08 41.82
C ASN A 5 54.97 -4.38 41.22
N SER A 6 54.07 -5.03 41.96
CA SER A 6 52.69 -5.28 41.49
C SER A 6 51.92 -3.99 41.26
N ILE A 7 52.09 -2.98 42.13
CA ILE A 7 51.48 -1.66 41.97
C ILE A 7 52.00 -0.98 40.70
N PHE A 8 53.31 -1.00 40.45
CA PHE A 8 53.88 -0.39 39.24
C PHE A 8 53.48 -1.10 37.96
N VAL A 9 53.41 -2.44 37.96
CA VAL A 9 53.00 -3.22 36.78
C VAL A 9 51.52 -2.97 36.46
N LEU A 10 50.63 -3.06 37.45
CA LEU A 10 49.20 -2.83 37.24
C LEU A 10 48.91 -1.37 36.88
N GLY A 11 49.57 -0.42 37.55
CA GLY A 11 49.47 1.01 37.24
C GLY A 11 49.98 1.34 35.84
N GLY A 12 51.13 0.78 35.45
CA GLY A 12 51.72 0.97 34.12
C GLY A 12 50.84 0.40 33.01
N MET A 13 50.31 -0.82 33.18
CA MET A 13 49.38 -1.42 32.23
C MET A 13 48.07 -0.61 32.12
N GLY A 14 47.53 -0.13 33.24
CA GLY A 14 46.34 0.73 33.24
C GLY A 14 46.56 2.03 32.49
N LEU A 15 47.72 2.67 32.67
CA LEU A 15 48.08 3.91 31.98
C LEU A 15 48.26 3.68 30.47
N ILE A 16 48.92 2.58 30.09
CA ILE A 16 49.10 2.19 28.68
C ILE A 16 47.75 1.92 28.01
N PHE A 17 46.90 1.06 28.60
CA PHE A 17 45.59 0.76 28.02
C PHE A 17 44.67 1.99 28.00
N GLY A 18 44.70 2.82 29.03
CA GLY A 18 43.96 4.08 29.07
C GLY A 18 44.40 5.04 27.96
N ALA A 19 45.71 5.20 27.74
CA ALA A 19 46.25 6.02 26.66
C ALA A 19 45.87 5.48 25.27
N ILE A 20 45.93 4.17 25.07
CA ILE A 20 45.53 3.51 23.82
C ILE A 20 44.03 3.74 23.56
N LEU A 21 43.17 3.55 24.56
CA LEU A 21 41.73 3.77 24.44
C LEU A 21 41.39 5.25 24.20
N ALA A 22 42.07 6.19 24.85
CA ALA A 22 41.89 7.62 24.63
C ALA A 22 42.30 8.03 23.21
N TYR A 23 43.44 7.53 22.73
CA TYR A 23 43.89 7.76 21.35
C TYR A 23 42.92 7.14 20.33
N ALA A 24 42.50 5.90 20.55
CA ALA A 24 41.53 5.23 19.69
C ALA A 24 40.19 6.00 19.67
N SER A 25 39.67 6.39 20.83
CA SER A 25 38.43 7.17 20.94
C SER A 25 38.49 8.47 20.16
N LYS A 26 39.61 9.20 20.22
CA LYS A 26 39.77 10.46 19.49
C LYS A 26 40.01 10.24 17.98
N LYS A 27 40.79 9.22 17.62
CA LYS A 27 41.12 8.92 16.22
C LYS A 27 39.93 8.39 15.43
N PHE A 28 39.05 7.64 16.09
CA PHE A 28 37.84 7.06 15.49
C PHE A 28 36.57 7.79 15.90
N TYR A 29 36.67 9.00 16.45
CA TYR A 29 35.51 9.84 16.72
C TYR A 29 34.86 10.23 15.39
N VAL A 30 33.60 9.83 15.21
CA VAL A 30 32.78 10.22 14.07
C VAL A 30 31.90 11.37 14.55
N GLU A 31 32.02 12.53 13.92
CA GLU A 31 31.11 13.65 14.16
C GLU A 31 29.69 13.23 13.75
N VAL A 32 28.81 13.09 14.73
CA VAL A 32 27.40 12.80 14.49
C VAL A 32 26.70 14.14 14.25
N ASP A 33 26.19 14.33 13.05
CA ASP A 33 25.39 15.50 12.72
C ASP A 33 24.17 15.58 13.65
N GLU A 34 23.99 16.68 14.36
CA GLU A 34 22.88 16.88 15.31
C GLU A 34 21.50 16.64 14.67
N ARG A 35 21.38 16.83 13.35
CA ARG A 35 20.14 16.56 12.61
C ARG A 35 19.78 15.09 12.64
N VAL A 36 20.76 14.18 12.68
CA VAL A 36 20.53 12.73 12.76
C VAL A 36 19.81 12.38 14.07
N GLU A 37 20.30 12.89 15.20
CA GLU A 37 19.66 12.63 16.50
C GLU A 37 18.25 13.22 16.57
N LYS A 38 18.07 14.44 16.05
CA LYS A 38 16.74 15.08 15.96
C LYS A 38 15.78 14.25 15.12
N ILE A 39 16.19 13.79 13.94
CA ILE A 39 15.38 12.92 13.07
C ILE A 39 15.10 11.58 13.74
N LEU A 40 16.10 10.96 14.39
CA LEU A 40 15.95 9.69 15.07
C LEU A 40 14.91 9.75 16.19
N SER A 41 14.85 10.87 16.92
CA SER A 41 13.85 11.09 17.98
C SER A 41 12.41 11.23 17.47
N ILE A 42 12.24 11.64 16.20
CA ILE A 42 10.93 11.75 15.54
C ILE A 42 10.48 10.41 14.97
N LEU A 43 11.42 9.59 14.49
CA LEU A 43 11.11 8.30 13.89
C LEU A 43 10.43 7.36 14.91
N PRO A 44 9.53 6.45 14.46
CA PRO A 44 8.78 5.57 15.36
C PRO A 44 9.60 4.56 16.17
N GLY A 45 10.93 4.50 16.02
CA GLY A 45 11.79 3.54 16.72
C GLY A 45 11.57 2.06 16.38
N ALA A 46 10.71 1.75 15.39
CA ALA A 46 10.27 0.39 15.10
C ALA A 46 11.35 -0.53 14.51
N ASN A 47 12.44 0.04 13.96
CA ASN A 47 13.57 -0.68 13.36
C ASN A 47 13.16 -1.82 12.40
N CYS A 48 12.09 -1.62 11.63
CA CYS A 48 11.45 -2.69 10.85
C CYS A 48 12.07 -2.91 9.47
N GLY A 49 12.93 -1.99 8.98
CA GLY A 49 13.55 -2.07 7.66
C GLY A 49 12.60 -1.80 6.48
N GLY A 50 11.35 -1.40 6.73
CA GLY A 50 10.35 -1.17 5.67
C GLY A 50 10.69 -0.07 4.68
N CYS A 51 11.59 0.85 5.06
CA CYS A 51 12.13 1.90 4.20
C CYS A 51 13.35 1.47 3.35
N GLY A 52 13.85 0.24 3.53
CA GLY A 52 15.07 -0.24 2.85
C GLY A 52 16.39 0.07 3.55
N PHE A 53 16.36 0.76 4.71
CA PHE A 53 17.55 1.13 5.49
C PHE A 53 17.69 0.28 6.76
N PRO A 54 18.92 0.10 7.29
CA PRO A 54 19.18 -0.67 8.50
C PRO A 54 18.70 0.09 9.76
N GLY A 55 17.42 -0.07 10.08
CA GLY A 55 16.79 0.53 11.24
C GLY A 55 16.50 2.03 11.11
N CYS A 56 16.00 2.63 12.19
CA CYS A 56 15.65 4.04 12.24
C CYS A 56 16.88 4.95 12.16
N GLY A 57 17.99 4.57 12.81
CA GLY A 57 19.26 5.31 12.72
C GLY A 57 19.84 5.33 11.30
N GLY A 58 19.78 4.20 10.60
CA GLY A 58 20.21 4.11 9.20
C GLY A 58 19.39 5.02 8.27
N LEU A 59 18.06 5.07 8.46
CA LEU A 59 17.20 5.99 7.73
C LEU A 59 17.52 7.46 8.08
N ALA A 60 17.72 7.78 9.37
CA ALA A 60 18.03 9.14 9.81
C ALA A 60 19.33 9.66 9.16
N ASN A 61 20.39 8.85 9.17
CA ASN A 61 21.65 9.17 8.47
C ASN A 61 21.43 9.38 6.97
N ALA A 62 20.73 8.45 6.32
CA ALA A 62 20.48 8.54 4.89
C ALA A 62 19.68 9.79 4.49
N ILE A 63 18.74 10.25 5.33
CA ILE A 63 17.99 11.49 5.09
C ILE A 63 18.93 12.70 5.17
N VAL A 64 19.80 12.78 6.18
CA VAL A 64 20.76 13.88 6.35
C VAL A 64 21.77 13.94 5.20
N GLU A 65 22.23 12.78 4.72
CA GLU A 65 23.15 12.65 3.59
C GLU A 65 22.48 12.90 2.22
N GLY A 66 21.14 13.03 2.16
CA GLY A 66 20.39 13.18 0.91
C GLY A 66 20.20 11.89 0.12
N ASN A 67 20.54 10.74 0.71
CA ASN A 67 20.37 9.40 0.14
C ASN A 67 18.94 8.83 0.33
N ALA A 68 18.10 9.48 1.15
CA ALA A 68 16.71 9.11 1.37
C ALA A 68 15.80 10.36 1.39
N PRO A 69 14.55 10.27 0.90
CA PRO A 69 13.62 11.38 1.00
C PRO A 69 13.11 11.55 2.44
N VAL A 70 12.69 12.77 2.81
CA VAL A 70 12.18 13.10 4.16
C VAL A 70 10.93 12.30 4.56
N ASN A 71 10.18 11.81 3.57
CA ASN A 71 9.02 10.93 3.75
C ASN A 71 9.38 9.43 3.65
N GLY A 72 10.66 9.08 3.78
CA GLY A 72 11.16 7.72 3.59
C GLY A 72 10.68 6.71 4.64
N CYS A 73 10.11 7.15 5.77
CA CYS A 73 9.57 6.25 6.78
C CYS A 73 8.09 5.90 6.50
N PRO A 74 7.77 4.68 6.01
CA PRO A 74 6.37 4.30 5.75
C PRO A 74 5.54 4.21 7.04
N VAL A 75 6.18 3.88 8.16
CA VAL A 75 5.51 3.74 9.47
C VAL A 75 5.19 5.09 10.10
N GLY A 76 6.07 6.08 9.91
CA GLY A 76 5.93 7.40 10.51
C GLY A 76 4.88 8.29 9.84
N GLY A 77 4.49 7.96 8.62
CA GLY A 77 3.46 8.69 7.87
C GLY A 77 3.77 10.16 7.63
N SER A 78 2.70 10.94 7.41
CA SER A 78 2.77 12.39 7.17
C SER A 78 3.37 13.15 8.36
N ASP A 79 3.01 12.76 9.59
CA ASP A 79 3.43 13.49 10.80
C ASP A 79 4.94 13.45 11.02
N CYS A 80 5.58 12.29 10.78
CA CYS A 80 7.03 12.20 10.82
C CYS A 80 7.65 12.98 9.66
N SER A 81 7.07 12.88 8.46
CA SER A 81 7.59 13.54 7.26
C SER A 81 7.62 15.07 7.38
N LEU A 82 6.59 15.66 8.00
CA LEU A 82 6.49 17.10 8.24
C LEU A 82 7.59 17.58 9.20
N LYS A 83 7.72 16.92 10.36
CA LYS A 83 8.73 17.27 11.36
C LYS A 83 10.16 17.08 10.85
N ILE A 84 10.40 16.02 10.08
CA ILE A 84 11.70 15.77 9.44
C ILE A 84 11.97 16.82 8.35
N GLY A 85 10.95 17.20 7.58
CA GLY A 85 11.02 18.26 6.59
C GLY A 85 11.41 19.62 7.19
N GLU A 86 10.84 19.97 8.35
CA GLU A 86 11.21 21.17 9.12
C GLU A 86 12.70 21.17 9.52
N ILE A 87 13.23 20.03 9.97
CA ILE A 87 14.66 19.88 10.31
C ILE A 87 15.55 20.01 9.07
N MET A 88 15.13 19.43 7.96
CA MET A 88 15.89 19.43 6.71
C MET A 88 15.73 20.73 5.90
N GLY A 89 14.82 21.62 6.31
CA GLY A 89 14.50 22.86 5.58
C GLY A 89 13.82 22.59 4.22
N ILE A 90 13.18 21.42 4.06
CA ILE A 90 12.51 21.01 2.81
C ILE A 90 11.03 20.85 3.10
N SER A 91 10.18 21.51 2.31
CA SER A 91 8.73 21.28 2.34
C SER A 91 8.43 19.84 1.93
N SER A 92 8.01 19.01 2.88
CA SER A 92 7.67 17.61 2.64
C SER A 92 6.48 17.52 1.70
N GLN A 93 6.63 16.82 0.57
CA GLN A 93 5.48 16.46 -0.25
C GLN A 93 4.68 15.38 0.47
N GLU A 94 3.40 15.64 0.73
CA GLU A 94 2.45 14.66 1.24
C GLU A 94 2.38 13.48 0.26
N GLY A 95 3.01 12.37 0.60
CA GLY A 95 2.76 11.09 -0.06
C GLY A 95 1.40 10.56 0.38
N GLU A 96 0.60 10.04 -0.55
CA GLU A 96 -0.66 9.39 -0.17
C GLU A 96 -0.38 8.16 0.70
N LYS A 97 -1.15 7.98 1.79
CA LYS A 97 -1.05 6.79 2.66
C LYS A 97 -1.20 5.54 1.81
N GLU A 98 -0.18 4.70 1.76
CA GLU A 98 -0.26 3.37 1.15
C GLU A 98 -0.59 2.31 2.22
N VAL A 99 -1.24 1.23 1.81
CA VAL A 99 -1.55 0.07 2.65
C VAL A 99 -1.32 -1.22 1.88
N ALA A 100 -1.05 -2.30 2.61
CA ALA A 100 -0.93 -3.63 2.03
C ALA A 100 -2.32 -4.23 1.77
N LYS A 101 -2.50 -4.90 0.64
CA LYS A 101 -3.74 -5.56 0.25
C LYS A 101 -3.45 -6.96 -0.30
N VAL A 102 -4.26 -7.93 0.11
CA VAL A 102 -4.20 -9.30 -0.39
C VAL A 102 -4.96 -9.38 -1.72
N ILE A 103 -4.27 -9.80 -2.77
CA ILE A 103 -4.75 -9.92 -4.16
C ILE A 103 -5.30 -11.34 -4.39
N CYS A 104 -6.27 -11.72 -3.56
CA CYS A 104 -6.92 -13.02 -3.66
C CYS A 104 -8.29 -13.00 -3.00
N LYS A 105 -9.31 -13.46 -3.74
CA LYS A 105 -10.69 -13.69 -3.24
C LYS A 105 -11.01 -15.18 -3.05
N GLY A 106 -10.01 -16.05 -3.18
CA GLY A 106 -10.17 -17.50 -3.17
C GLY A 106 -10.37 -18.09 -1.76
N ARG A 107 -11.46 -17.71 -1.09
CA ARG A 107 -11.91 -18.30 0.18
C ARG A 107 -12.24 -19.79 0.02
N CYS A 108 -12.38 -20.50 1.14
CA CYS A 108 -12.63 -21.95 1.17
C CYS A 108 -13.92 -22.40 0.46
N ASP A 109 -14.94 -21.54 0.37
CA ASP A 109 -16.21 -21.82 -0.30
C ASP A 109 -16.13 -21.72 -1.83
N VAL A 110 -15.23 -20.89 -2.36
CA VAL A 110 -15.11 -20.61 -3.80
C VAL A 110 -13.88 -21.24 -4.47
N ALA A 111 -12.82 -21.52 -3.71
CA ALA A 111 -11.59 -22.12 -4.22
C ALA A 111 -11.49 -23.59 -3.78
N LYS A 112 -11.31 -24.48 -4.76
CA LYS A 112 -11.20 -25.91 -4.49
C LYS A 112 -9.81 -26.27 -3.97
N ASP A 113 -9.76 -27.27 -3.10
CA ASP A 113 -8.53 -27.87 -2.62
C ASP A 113 -8.29 -29.20 -3.34
N LYS A 114 -7.01 -29.55 -3.55
CA LYS A 114 -6.60 -30.84 -4.14
C LYS A 114 -6.32 -31.91 -3.08
N TYR A 115 -6.08 -31.50 -1.84
CA TYR A 115 -5.88 -32.37 -0.69
C TYR A 115 -6.09 -31.57 0.60
N THR A 116 -6.36 -32.26 1.71
CA THR A 116 -6.41 -31.65 3.05
C THR A 116 -5.00 -31.50 3.60
N TYR A 117 -4.60 -30.28 3.95
CA TYR A 117 -3.27 -30.03 4.50
C TYR A 117 -3.21 -30.37 5.99
N GLU A 118 -2.44 -31.39 6.33
CA GLU A 118 -2.11 -31.75 7.71
C GLU A 118 -0.60 -31.57 7.91
N GLY A 119 -0.22 -30.44 8.49
CA GLY A 119 1.19 -30.09 8.67
C GLY A 119 1.38 -28.83 9.50
N ILE A 120 2.59 -28.28 9.42
CA ILE A 120 2.94 -27.05 10.13
C ILE A 120 2.15 -25.88 9.53
N TYR A 121 1.52 -25.09 10.39
CA TYR A 121 0.77 -23.89 9.99
C TYR A 121 1.72 -22.75 9.60
N ASP A 122 2.40 -22.93 8.46
CA ASP A 122 3.26 -21.94 7.82
C ASP A 122 3.12 -22.05 6.31
N CYS A 123 2.74 -20.94 5.67
CA CYS A 123 2.54 -20.85 4.23
C CYS A 123 3.80 -21.23 3.43
N ARG A 124 5.01 -20.96 3.94
CA ARG A 124 6.26 -21.22 3.20
C ARG A 124 6.51 -22.72 3.16
N SER A 125 6.36 -23.41 4.29
CA SER A 125 6.40 -24.87 4.38
C SER A 125 5.32 -25.53 3.52
N ALA A 126 4.08 -25.05 3.58
CA ALA A 126 3.02 -25.62 2.76
C ALA A 126 3.21 -25.36 1.26
N ALA A 127 3.81 -24.22 0.87
CA ALA A 127 4.03 -23.90 -0.53
C ALA A 127 5.04 -24.83 -1.23
N THR A 128 5.96 -25.46 -0.50
CA THR A 128 6.89 -26.45 -1.08
C THR A 128 6.18 -27.75 -1.47
N LEU A 129 5.06 -28.07 -0.81
CA LEU A 129 4.23 -29.23 -1.11
C LEU A 129 3.26 -28.90 -2.25
N ASN A 130 3.75 -28.98 -3.49
CA ASN A 130 2.96 -28.74 -4.70
C ASN A 130 2.19 -27.40 -4.65
N SER A 131 2.84 -26.33 -4.21
CA SER A 131 2.21 -25.01 -4.10
C SER A 131 1.03 -24.94 -3.10
N GLY A 132 0.98 -25.81 -2.10
CA GLY A 132 -0.03 -25.82 -1.03
C GLY A 132 -1.33 -26.53 -1.42
N ALA A 133 -2.25 -26.69 -0.46
CA ALA A 133 -3.46 -27.50 -0.61
C ALA A 133 -4.45 -27.02 -1.67
N LYS A 134 -4.47 -25.71 -1.98
CA LYS A 134 -5.38 -25.18 -2.99
C LYS A 134 -5.07 -25.76 -4.37
N LEU A 135 -6.12 -26.04 -5.14
CA LEU A 135 -6.00 -26.42 -6.55
C LEU A 135 -5.43 -25.25 -7.38
N CYS A 136 -5.77 -24.02 -6.99
CA CYS A 136 -5.11 -22.81 -7.49
C CYS A 136 -3.70 -22.66 -6.90
N LYS A 137 -2.67 -22.72 -7.76
CA LYS A 137 -1.26 -22.60 -7.34
C LYS A 137 -0.87 -21.19 -6.88
N TYR A 138 -1.65 -20.17 -7.25
CA TYR A 138 -1.32 -18.77 -7.05
C TYR A 138 -2.05 -18.12 -5.87
N GLY A 139 -3.06 -18.78 -5.31
CA GLY A 139 -3.93 -18.21 -4.28
C GLY A 139 -3.33 -18.20 -2.88
N CYS A 140 -3.99 -17.49 -1.97
CA CYS A 140 -3.66 -17.52 -0.55
C CYS A 140 -3.83 -18.94 0.01
N LEU A 141 -2.90 -19.38 0.85
CA LEU A 141 -2.98 -20.68 1.52
C LEU A 141 -3.74 -20.63 2.85
N GLY A 142 -3.94 -19.43 3.40
CA GLY A 142 -4.69 -19.26 4.66
C GLY A 142 -3.95 -19.70 5.93
N LEU A 143 -2.67 -20.05 5.88
CA LEU A 143 -1.96 -20.63 7.04
C LEU A 143 -1.34 -19.61 8.02
N GLY A 144 -1.42 -18.30 7.73
CA GLY A 144 -1.09 -17.29 8.76
C GLY A 144 0.34 -16.73 8.80
N THR A 145 1.30 -17.18 7.98
CA THR A 145 2.68 -16.62 8.03
C THR A 145 2.73 -15.09 7.98
N CYS A 146 1.93 -14.44 7.12
CA CYS A 146 1.89 -12.98 7.07
C CYS A 146 1.30 -12.34 8.35
N LYS A 147 0.34 -13.01 9.01
CA LYS A 147 -0.20 -12.60 10.30
C LYS A 147 0.85 -12.68 11.40
N ASP A 148 1.63 -13.75 11.46
CA ASP A 148 2.64 -13.95 12.50
C ASP A 148 3.78 -12.91 12.44
N TYR A 149 4.09 -12.42 11.23
CA TYR A 149 5.10 -11.37 11.03
C TYR A 149 4.54 -9.95 11.19
N CYS A 150 3.21 -9.78 11.30
CA CYS A 150 2.60 -8.47 11.46
C CYS A 150 2.66 -8.01 12.93
N LYS A 151 3.67 -7.21 13.27
CA LYS A 151 3.81 -6.61 14.61
C LYS A 151 2.72 -5.59 14.98
N PHE A 152 1.88 -5.20 14.03
CA PHE A 152 0.82 -4.20 14.20
C PHE A 152 -0.58 -4.81 14.36
N GLY A 153 -0.69 -6.15 14.34
CA GLY A 153 -1.99 -6.83 14.46
C GLY A 153 -2.97 -6.50 13.34
N ALA A 154 -2.46 -6.10 12.17
CA ALA A 154 -3.27 -5.66 11.04
C ALA A 154 -3.77 -6.82 10.15
N ILE A 155 -3.42 -8.08 10.44
CA ILE A 155 -3.75 -9.22 9.56
C ILE A 155 -4.48 -10.30 10.34
N SER A 156 -5.62 -10.72 9.79
CA SER A 156 -6.43 -11.83 10.30
C SER A 156 -6.61 -12.90 9.23
N ILE A 157 -6.80 -14.16 9.63
CA ILE A 157 -7.19 -15.23 8.70
C ILE A 157 -8.69 -15.45 8.86
N ILE A 158 -9.43 -15.25 7.76
CA ILE A 158 -10.89 -15.40 7.70
C ILE A 158 -11.19 -16.29 6.50
N ASP A 159 -11.94 -17.38 6.71
CA ASP A 159 -12.34 -18.35 5.67
C ASP A 159 -11.16 -18.84 4.79
N GLY A 160 -10.03 -19.13 5.43
CA GLY A 160 -8.80 -19.58 4.75
C GLY A 160 -8.11 -18.53 3.90
N LEU A 161 -8.40 -17.24 4.13
CA LEU A 161 -7.80 -16.11 3.44
C LEU A 161 -7.20 -15.11 4.43
N ALA A 162 -6.04 -14.54 4.12
CA ALA A 162 -5.52 -13.39 4.84
C ALA A 162 -6.34 -12.14 4.49
N VAL A 163 -6.80 -11.41 5.50
CA VAL A 163 -7.51 -10.14 5.42
C VAL A 163 -6.72 -9.10 6.18
N ILE A 164 -6.43 -7.97 5.54
CA ILE A 164 -5.65 -6.88 6.10
C ILE A 164 -6.59 -5.75 6.50
N ASP A 165 -6.47 -5.32 7.75
CA ASP A 165 -7.09 -4.13 8.33
C ASP A 165 -6.26 -2.90 7.89
N GLU A 166 -6.83 -2.10 6.99
CA GLU A 166 -6.17 -0.94 6.37
C GLU A 166 -5.98 0.24 7.35
N GLU A 167 -6.74 0.26 8.46
CA GLU A 167 -6.59 1.28 9.49
C GLU A 167 -5.32 1.03 10.31
N LYS A 168 -5.10 -0.24 10.70
CA LYS A 168 -3.91 -0.68 11.45
C LYS A 168 -2.67 -0.88 10.59
N CYS A 169 -2.83 -1.02 9.28
CA CYS A 169 -1.71 -1.21 8.37
C CYS A 169 -0.85 0.07 8.29
N VAL A 170 0.44 -0.07 8.60
CA VAL A 170 1.44 1.00 8.49
C VAL A 170 2.41 0.80 7.32
N MET A 171 2.06 -0.09 6.38
CA MET A 171 2.82 -0.37 5.17
C MET A 171 4.31 -0.67 5.39
N CYS A 172 4.66 -1.44 6.42
CA CYS A 172 6.06 -1.83 6.69
C CYS A 172 6.64 -2.87 5.70
N GLY A 173 5.81 -3.44 4.82
CA GLY A 173 6.24 -4.38 3.77
C GLY A 173 6.53 -5.82 4.22
N LYS A 174 6.60 -6.11 5.53
CA LYS A 174 7.00 -7.45 6.02
C LYS A 174 6.09 -8.58 5.52
N CYS A 175 4.78 -8.33 5.45
CA CYS A 175 3.83 -9.32 4.94
C CYS A 175 4.05 -9.64 3.45
N ILE A 176 4.50 -8.66 2.65
CA ILE A 176 4.81 -8.84 1.23
C ILE A 176 6.04 -9.72 1.08
N GLU A 177 7.10 -9.42 1.83
CA GLU A 177 8.37 -10.15 1.83
C GLU A 177 8.18 -11.64 2.18
N VAL A 178 7.41 -11.94 3.23
CA VAL A 178 7.26 -13.31 3.71
C VAL A 178 6.22 -14.13 2.96
N CYS A 179 5.44 -13.52 2.06
CA CYS A 179 4.39 -14.22 1.34
C CYS A 179 4.98 -15.11 0.23
N PRO A 180 4.95 -16.46 0.35
CA PRO A 180 5.54 -17.35 -0.65
C PRO A 180 4.77 -17.35 -1.98
N LYS A 181 3.60 -16.72 -2.01
CA LYS A 181 2.73 -16.60 -3.18
C LYS A 181 2.86 -15.27 -3.91
N GLY A 182 3.51 -14.28 -3.29
CA GLY A 182 3.63 -12.94 -3.87
C GLY A 182 2.29 -12.27 -4.16
N ILE A 183 1.26 -12.55 -3.34
CA ILE A 183 -0.12 -12.05 -3.55
C ILE A 183 -0.45 -10.82 -2.71
N ILE A 184 0.49 -10.29 -1.94
CA ILE A 184 0.25 -9.08 -1.14
C ILE A 184 0.94 -7.94 -1.85
N SER A 185 0.20 -6.88 -2.18
CA SER A 185 0.73 -5.72 -2.88
C SER A 185 0.33 -4.43 -2.16
N LYS A 186 1.07 -3.36 -2.42
CA LYS A 186 0.71 -2.03 -1.94
C LYS A 186 -0.40 -1.43 -2.81
N LYS A 187 -1.25 -0.61 -2.19
CA LYS A 187 -2.24 0.25 -2.86
C LYS A 187 -2.37 1.57 -2.09
N PRO A 188 -2.77 2.67 -2.73
CA PRO A 188 -3.23 3.86 -2.02
C PRO A 188 -4.43 3.52 -1.11
N ALA A 189 -4.43 4.02 0.12
CA ALA A 189 -5.49 3.75 1.10
C ALA A 189 -6.87 4.22 0.61
N LYS A 190 -6.92 5.36 -0.10
CA LYS A 190 -8.15 5.90 -0.69
C LYS A 190 -8.69 5.05 -1.84
N GLN A 191 -7.86 4.20 -2.46
CA GLN A 191 -8.29 3.39 -3.59
C GLN A 191 -9.05 2.17 -3.11
N GLU A 192 -10.35 2.16 -3.38
CA GLU A 192 -11.24 1.04 -3.07
C GLU A 192 -11.25 -0.01 -4.19
N ILE A 193 -10.95 0.38 -5.44
CA ILE A 193 -11.07 -0.53 -6.59
C ILE A 193 -9.82 -1.39 -6.71
N VAL A 194 -9.96 -2.69 -6.42
CA VAL A 194 -8.86 -3.66 -6.47
C VAL A 194 -9.32 -4.94 -7.15
N VAL A 195 -8.50 -5.50 -8.05
CA VAL A 195 -8.74 -6.84 -8.60
C VAL A 195 -8.17 -7.88 -7.64
N GLU A 196 -9.01 -8.65 -6.95
CA GLU A 196 -8.58 -9.61 -5.91
C GLU A 196 -8.25 -10.99 -6.50
N CYS A 197 -7.33 -11.05 -7.46
CA CYS A 197 -6.86 -12.32 -8.02
C CYS A 197 -5.43 -12.21 -8.55
N ASN A 198 -4.65 -13.27 -8.36
CA ASN A 198 -3.27 -13.38 -8.85
C ASN A 198 -3.08 -14.65 -9.73
N SER A 199 -4.17 -15.25 -10.19
CA SER A 199 -4.06 -16.45 -11.05
C SER A 199 -3.44 -16.09 -12.39
N LYS A 200 -2.49 -16.90 -12.85
CA LYS A 200 -1.92 -16.80 -14.21
C LYS A 200 -2.64 -17.72 -15.21
N ASP A 201 -3.64 -18.47 -14.74
CA ASP A 201 -4.50 -19.29 -15.59
C ASP A 201 -5.54 -18.42 -16.34
N PHE A 202 -6.19 -18.96 -17.36
CA PHE A 202 -7.13 -18.20 -18.19
C PHE A 202 -8.46 -18.93 -18.44
N GLY A 203 -9.56 -18.18 -18.52
CA GLY A 203 -10.86 -18.71 -18.93
C GLY A 203 -11.37 -19.85 -18.04
N LYS A 204 -11.66 -20.99 -18.67
CA LYS A 204 -12.26 -22.16 -18.01
C LYS A 204 -11.38 -22.75 -16.92
N GLU A 205 -10.06 -22.77 -17.11
CA GLU A 205 -9.12 -23.31 -16.12
C GLU A 205 -9.21 -22.58 -14.78
N VAL A 206 -9.44 -21.27 -14.81
CA VAL A 206 -9.65 -20.47 -13.59
C VAL A 206 -10.92 -20.94 -12.90
N LYS A 207 -12.04 -21.07 -13.64
CA LYS A 207 -13.34 -21.46 -13.10
C LYS A 207 -13.37 -22.88 -12.54
N GLU A 208 -12.60 -23.78 -13.12
CA GLU A 208 -12.45 -25.15 -12.59
C GLU A 208 -11.80 -25.15 -11.20
N LYS A 209 -10.86 -24.22 -10.96
CA LYS A 209 -10.09 -24.08 -9.71
C LYS A 209 -10.74 -23.15 -8.69
N CYS A 210 -11.35 -22.06 -9.13
CA CYS A 210 -11.95 -21.03 -8.29
C CYS A 210 -13.09 -20.32 -9.01
N SER A 211 -14.29 -20.35 -8.44
CA SER A 211 -15.48 -19.71 -9.03
C SER A 211 -15.39 -18.17 -9.03
N ALA A 212 -14.60 -17.59 -8.12
CA ALA A 212 -14.42 -16.14 -7.95
C ALA A 212 -13.18 -15.56 -8.69
N GLY A 213 -12.41 -16.38 -9.40
CA GLY A 213 -11.17 -15.92 -10.06
C GLY A 213 -11.40 -14.99 -11.26
N CYS A 214 -10.38 -14.20 -11.61
CA CYS A 214 -10.38 -13.41 -12.84
C CYS A 214 -10.15 -14.34 -14.04
N ILE A 215 -11.09 -14.33 -14.99
CA ILE A 215 -11.03 -15.20 -16.19
C ILE A 215 -10.38 -14.53 -17.41
N GLY A 216 -9.91 -13.29 -17.28
CA GLY A 216 -9.25 -12.58 -18.38
C GLY A 216 -10.17 -12.07 -19.50
N CYS A 217 -11.48 -11.93 -19.26
CA CYS A 217 -12.47 -11.63 -20.32
C CYS A 217 -12.39 -10.21 -20.96
N GLY A 218 -11.66 -9.27 -20.37
CA GLY A 218 -11.53 -7.90 -20.90
C GLY A 218 -12.74 -6.97 -20.73
N ILE A 219 -13.85 -7.42 -20.14
CA ILE A 219 -15.07 -6.60 -19.96
C ILE A 219 -14.79 -5.33 -19.14
N CYS A 220 -14.00 -5.46 -18.07
CA CYS A 220 -13.62 -4.33 -17.22
C CYS A 220 -12.78 -3.27 -17.96
N ALA A 221 -11.85 -3.68 -18.82
CA ALA A 221 -11.08 -2.75 -19.65
C ALA A 221 -11.97 -2.04 -20.67
N LYS A 222 -12.84 -2.77 -21.40
CA LYS A 222 -13.81 -2.16 -22.33
C LYS A 222 -14.78 -1.20 -21.64
N ALA A 223 -15.12 -1.46 -20.38
CA ALA A 223 -15.98 -0.61 -19.59
C ALA A 223 -15.29 0.66 -19.07
N CYS A 224 -13.97 0.65 -18.93
CA CYS A 224 -13.20 1.77 -18.39
C CYS A 224 -13.08 2.87 -19.44
N LYS A 225 -13.60 4.07 -19.13
CA LYS A 225 -13.45 5.27 -19.99
C LYS A 225 -12.15 6.06 -19.70
N PHE A 226 -11.26 5.49 -18.90
CA PHE A 226 -10.05 6.13 -18.38
C PHE A 226 -8.78 5.31 -18.62
N ASP A 227 -8.91 4.17 -19.33
CA ASP A 227 -7.78 3.29 -19.65
C ASP A 227 -6.95 2.89 -18.40
N ALA A 228 -7.64 2.74 -17.27
CA ALA A 228 -7.06 2.42 -15.97
C ALA A 228 -7.00 0.92 -15.68
N ILE A 229 -7.49 0.07 -16.59
CA ILE A 229 -7.43 -1.39 -16.44
C ILE A 229 -6.44 -1.95 -17.46
N GLU A 230 -5.38 -2.55 -16.96
CA GLU A 230 -4.31 -3.15 -17.73
C GLU A 230 -4.36 -4.68 -17.57
N PHE A 231 -3.80 -5.42 -18.53
CA PHE A 231 -3.72 -6.87 -18.45
C PHE A 231 -2.26 -7.32 -18.44
N GLU A 232 -1.88 -8.03 -17.39
CA GLU A 232 -0.57 -8.64 -17.27
C GLU A 232 -0.79 -10.14 -17.05
N ASN A 233 -0.14 -11.01 -17.82
CA ASN A 233 -0.34 -12.47 -17.71
C ASN A 233 -1.83 -12.89 -17.77
N LYS A 234 -2.63 -12.21 -18.61
CA LYS A 234 -4.08 -12.45 -18.80
C LYS A 234 -4.95 -12.17 -17.57
N ILE A 235 -4.40 -11.51 -16.54
CA ILE A 235 -5.15 -11.01 -15.39
C ILE A 235 -5.27 -9.49 -15.43
N ALA A 236 -6.46 -8.99 -15.07
CA ALA A 236 -6.72 -7.56 -14.97
C ALA A 236 -5.97 -6.97 -13.76
N LYS A 237 -5.32 -5.83 -13.94
CA LYS A 237 -4.72 -4.99 -12.90
C LYS A 237 -5.24 -3.56 -13.04
N VAL A 238 -5.39 -2.87 -11.92
CA VAL A 238 -5.82 -1.47 -11.90
C VAL A 238 -4.58 -0.58 -11.85
N ASN A 239 -4.47 0.33 -12.79
CA ASN A 239 -3.53 1.45 -12.72
C ASN A 239 -4.17 2.54 -11.86
N TYR A 240 -3.63 2.72 -10.64
CA TYR A 240 -4.22 3.62 -9.65
C TYR A 240 -4.10 5.10 -10.03
N ASP A 241 -3.08 5.48 -10.82
CA ASP A 241 -2.87 6.86 -11.26
C ASP A 241 -3.93 7.33 -12.26
N LYS A 242 -4.48 6.39 -13.04
CA LYS A 242 -5.54 6.65 -14.04
C LYS A 242 -6.94 6.40 -13.48
N CYS A 243 -7.06 5.67 -12.39
CA CYS A 243 -8.35 5.22 -11.86
C CYS A 243 -9.04 6.32 -11.06
N VAL A 244 -10.14 6.84 -11.60
CA VAL A 244 -10.96 7.89 -10.95
C VAL A 244 -12.04 7.36 -10.01
N GLY A 245 -12.01 6.08 -9.63
CA GLY A 245 -12.96 5.53 -8.65
C GLY A 245 -14.42 5.42 -9.13
N CYS A 246 -14.70 5.40 -10.44
CA CYS A 246 -16.08 5.38 -10.96
C CYS A 246 -16.86 4.07 -10.76
N MET A 247 -16.19 2.99 -10.31
CA MET A 247 -16.73 1.66 -9.99
C MET A 247 -17.47 0.90 -11.10
N VAL A 248 -17.52 1.38 -12.33
CA VAL A 248 -18.19 0.70 -13.45
C VAL A 248 -17.60 -0.70 -13.72
N CYS A 249 -16.29 -0.87 -13.49
CA CYS A 249 -15.62 -2.16 -13.63
C CYS A 249 -16.05 -3.18 -12.56
N VAL A 250 -16.40 -2.71 -11.35
CA VAL A 250 -16.94 -3.53 -10.26
C VAL A 250 -18.31 -4.07 -10.65
N GLU A 251 -19.19 -3.18 -11.13
CA GLU A 251 -20.57 -3.53 -11.56
C GLU A 251 -20.58 -4.56 -12.70
N LYS A 252 -19.70 -4.38 -13.70
CA LYS A 252 -19.68 -5.21 -14.91
C LYS A 252 -18.87 -6.49 -14.79
N CYS A 253 -18.20 -6.73 -13.66
CA CYS A 253 -17.35 -7.91 -13.51
C CYS A 253 -18.21 -9.18 -13.30
N PRO A 254 -18.23 -10.14 -14.26
CA PRO A 254 -19.11 -11.32 -14.15
C PRO A 254 -18.69 -12.26 -13.02
N THR A 255 -17.41 -12.26 -12.63
CA THR A 255 -16.89 -13.10 -11.53
C THR A 255 -16.88 -12.38 -10.19
N LYS A 256 -17.25 -11.09 -10.15
CA LYS A 256 -17.20 -10.23 -8.96
C LYS A 256 -15.82 -10.26 -8.26
N VAL A 257 -14.74 -10.44 -9.03
CA VAL A 257 -13.36 -10.48 -8.52
C VAL A 257 -12.81 -9.08 -8.23
N ILE A 258 -13.38 -8.06 -8.85
CA ILE A 258 -13.02 -6.67 -8.60
C ILE A 258 -13.82 -6.20 -7.38
N GLN A 259 -13.13 -5.80 -6.32
CA GLN A 259 -13.73 -5.22 -5.12
C GLN A 259 -13.91 -3.70 -5.30
N GLY A 260 -14.96 -3.15 -4.71
CA GLY A 260 -15.20 -1.71 -4.54
C GLY A 260 -16.55 -1.50 -3.86
N SER A 261 -16.69 -0.45 -3.05
CA SER A 261 -17.89 -0.20 -2.24
C SER A 261 -18.89 0.64 -3.03
N LEU A 262 -19.81 0.00 -3.77
CA LEU A 262 -20.83 0.71 -4.58
C LEU A 262 -21.70 1.65 -3.74
N GLU A 263 -21.88 1.36 -2.45
CA GLU A 263 -22.60 2.21 -1.49
C GLU A 263 -21.89 3.54 -1.22
N ASN A 264 -20.55 3.55 -1.28
CA ASN A 264 -19.74 4.75 -1.08
C ASN A 264 -19.65 5.63 -2.33
N ARG A 265 -20.29 5.23 -3.44
CA ARG A 265 -20.22 5.92 -4.72
C ARG A 265 -21.01 7.23 -4.67
N LYS A 266 -20.34 8.30 -4.27
CA LYS A 266 -20.93 9.65 -4.21
C LYS A 266 -21.15 10.21 -5.61
N LYS A 267 -22.40 10.52 -5.95
CA LYS A 267 -22.74 11.19 -7.22
C LYS A 267 -22.56 12.69 -7.04
N VAL A 268 -22.85 13.46 -8.08
CA VAL A 268 -22.79 14.92 -8.01
C VAL A 268 -24.13 15.56 -8.32
N MET A 269 -24.35 16.74 -7.74
CA MET A 269 -25.44 17.63 -8.08
C MET A 269 -24.89 19.01 -8.44
N ILE A 270 -25.59 19.73 -9.31
CA ILE A 270 -25.24 21.11 -9.68
C ILE A 270 -26.20 22.05 -8.96
N GLU A 271 -25.64 23.01 -8.23
CA GLU A 271 -26.38 24.10 -7.59
C GLU A 271 -26.68 25.19 -8.63
N GLU A 272 -27.96 25.33 -8.98
CA GLU A 272 -28.40 26.20 -10.07
C GLU A 272 -28.08 27.68 -9.82
N SER A 273 -28.13 28.14 -8.56
CA SER A 273 -27.83 29.53 -8.20
C SER A 273 -26.40 29.94 -8.55
N LEU A 274 -25.44 29.04 -8.38
CA LEU A 274 -24.01 29.28 -8.64
C LEU A 274 -23.60 28.96 -10.08
N CYS A 275 -24.39 28.20 -10.82
CA CYS A 275 -24.06 27.76 -12.17
C CYS A 275 -24.16 28.91 -13.19
N ILE A 276 -23.08 29.16 -13.93
CA ILE A 276 -23.01 30.23 -14.95
C ILE A 276 -23.23 29.73 -16.39
N GLY A 277 -23.55 28.44 -16.59
CA GLY A 277 -23.83 27.92 -17.93
C GLY A 277 -22.63 27.85 -18.88
N CYS A 278 -21.41 27.67 -18.37
CA CYS A 278 -20.17 27.66 -19.19
C CYS A 278 -19.91 26.36 -19.98
N THR A 279 -20.73 25.32 -19.81
CA THR A 279 -20.61 23.97 -20.42
C THR A 279 -19.34 23.15 -20.13
N ILE A 280 -18.42 23.64 -19.28
CA ILE A 280 -17.18 22.91 -18.95
C ILE A 280 -17.49 21.54 -18.34
N CYS A 281 -18.42 21.47 -17.39
CA CYS A 281 -18.83 20.21 -16.77
C CYS A 281 -19.37 19.19 -17.78
N LYS A 282 -20.10 19.65 -18.80
CA LYS A 282 -20.63 18.81 -19.88
C LYS A 282 -19.49 18.24 -20.73
N LYS A 283 -18.51 19.07 -21.11
CA LYS A 283 -17.32 18.63 -21.88
C LYS A 283 -16.45 17.62 -21.13
N GLN A 284 -16.39 17.71 -19.80
CA GLN A 284 -15.62 16.78 -18.97
C GLN A 284 -16.34 15.46 -18.71
N CYS A 285 -17.66 15.39 -18.92
CA CYS A 285 -18.44 14.20 -18.61
C CYS A 285 -18.27 13.14 -19.69
N LYS A 286 -17.56 12.05 -19.38
CA LYS A 286 -17.41 10.89 -20.29
C LYS A 286 -18.62 9.94 -20.32
N PHE A 287 -19.67 10.27 -19.58
CA PHE A 287 -20.87 9.45 -19.39
C PHE A 287 -22.16 10.16 -19.81
N ASP A 288 -22.03 11.34 -20.42
CA ASP A 288 -23.16 12.15 -20.90
C ASP A 288 -24.24 12.40 -19.83
N ALA A 289 -23.81 12.53 -18.57
CA ALA A 289 -24.67 12.70 -17.40
C ALA A 289 -25.01 14.17 -17.09
N ILE A 290 -24.56 15.13 -17.90
CA ILE A 290 -24.78 16.57 -17.68
C ILE A 290 -25.67 17.13 -18.79
N GLU A 291 -26.81 17.68 -18.38
CA GLU A 291 -27.79 18.30 -19.24
C GLU A 291 -27.70 19.83 -19.18
N GLY A 292 -28.16 20.49 -20.24
CA GLY A 292 -28.16 21.95 -20.40
C GLY A 292 -27.25 22.45 -21.53
N GLU A 293 -27.47 23.72 -21.89
CA GLU A 293 -26.82 24.42 -23.00
C GLU A 293 -26.01 25.63 -22.53
N LEU A 294 -25.25 26.24 -23.44
CA LEU A 294 -24.47 27.43 -23.16
C LEU A 294 -25.37 28.58 -22.68
N LYS A 295 -24.95 29.28 -21.61
CA LYS A 295 -25.73 30.30 -20.88
C LYS A 295 -26.98 29.77 -20.15
N GLY A 296 -27.29 28.48 -20.26
CA GLY A 296 -28.35 27.81 -19.49
C GLY A 296 -27.85 27.21 -18.18
N LYS A 297 -28.75 26.97 -17.22
CA LYS A 297 -28.42 26.23 -15.99
C LYS A 297 -28.30 24.73 -16.33
N HIS A 298 -27.26 24.08 -15.81
CA HIS A 298 -27.04 22.66 -16.03
C HIS A 298 -27.63 21.80 -14.92
N LYS A 299 -28.02 20.58 -15.27
CA LYS A 299 -28.51 19.54 -14.34
C LYS A 299 -27.73 18.25 -14.52
N VAL A 300 -27.74 17.40 -13.49
CA VAL A 300 -27.09 16.09 -13.52
C VAL A 300 -28.15 15.01 -13.62
N ASP A 301 -28.06 14.18 -14.66
CA ASP A 301 -28.78 12.91 -14.75
C ASP A 301 -28.16 11.92 -13.76
N LYS A 302 -28.90 11.60 -12.70
CA LYS A 302 -28.44 10.72 -11.62
C LYS A 302 -28.27 9.28 -12.08
N GLU A 303 -28.95 8.82 -13.13
CA GLU A 303 -28.86 7.44 -13.60
C GLU A 303 -27.55 7.23 -14.36
N LYS A 304 -27.16 8.20 -15.19
CA LYS A 304 -25.89 8.16 -15.95
C LYS A 304 -24.68 8.57 -15.12
N CYS A 305 -24.88 9.33 -14.04
CA CYS A 305 -23.77 9.80 -13.22
C CYS A 305 -23.10 8.66 -12.45
N VAL A 306 -21.83 8.42 -12.76
CA VAL A 306 -21.00 7.38 -12.13
C VAL A 306 -20.16 7.87 -10.95
N GLY A 307 -20.26 9.15 -10.58
CA GLY A 307 -19.48 9.71 -9.47
C GLY A 307 -17.97 9.78 -9.70
N CYS A 308 -17.50 9.99 -10.93
CA CYS A 308 -16.06 10.13 -11.22
C CYS A 308 -15.45 11.49 -10.86
N HIS A 309 -16.27 12.44 -10.41
CA HIS A 309 -15.92 13.79 -9.93
C HIS A 309 -15.08 14.71 -10.85
N LEU A 310 -14.76 14.30 -12.08
CA LEU A 310 -14.02 15.15 -13.03
C LEU A 310 -14.69 16.52 -13.30
N CYS A 311 -16.01 16.55 -13.36
CA CYS A 311 -16.74 17.80 -13.54
C CYS A 311 -16.65 18.72 -12.32
N LEU A 312 -16.55 18.15 -11.11
CA LEU A 312 -16.43 18.89 -9.85
C LEU A 312 -15.08 19.61 -9.79
N GLU A 313 -13.98 18.93 -10.14
CA GLU A 313 -12.64 19.50 -10.14
C GLU A 313 -12.48 20.66 -11.16
N LYS A 314 -13.19 20.59 -12.29
CA LYS A 314 -13.08 21.58 -13.37
C LYS A 314 -14.13 22.70 -13.31
N CYS A 315 -14.99 22.74 -12.29
CA CYS A 315 -16.01 23.78 -12.19
C CYS A 315 -15.43 25.11 -11.68
N PRO A 316 -15.40 26.19 -12.49
CA PRO A 316 -14.76 27.45 -12.10
C PRO A 316 -15.48 28.18 -10.96
N LYS A 317 -16.78 27.94 -10.81
CA LYS A 317 -17.63 28.55 -9.75
C LYS A 317 -17.89 27.61 -8.57
N LYS A 318 -17.26 26.42 -8.56
CA LYS A 318 -17.50 25.38 -7.54
C LYS A 318 -18.99 25.10 -7.29
N ALA A 319 -19.79 25.18 -8.35
CA ALA A 319 -21.24 25.00 -8.30
C ALA A 319 -21.66 23.51 -8.22
N ILE A 320 -20.72 22.57 -8.08
CA ILE A 320 -20.97 21.13 -8.10
C ILE A 320 -20.64 20.56 -6.72
N LYS A 321 -21.59 19.83 -6.13
CA LYS A 321 -21.45 19.20 -4.80
C LYS A 321 -21.64 17.69 -4.91
N THR A 322 -20.97 16.94 -4.06
CA THR A 322 -21.16 15.48 -3.94
C THR A 322 -22.42 15.16 -3.14
N ILE A 323 -23.14 14.11 -3.53
CA ILE A 323 -24.32 13.55 -2.85
C ILE A 323 -24.18 12.05 -2.65
#